data_AF-A0A966Q5G5-F1
#
_entry.id   AF-A0A966Q5G5-F1
#
_cell.length_a   1.000
_cell.length_b   1.000
_cell.length_c   1.000
_cell.angle_alpha   90.00
_cell.angle_beta   90.00
_cell.angle_gamma   90.00
#
_symmetry.space_group_name_H-M   'P 1'
#
loop_
_entity.id
_entity.type
_entity.pdbx_description
1 polymer ?
#
loop_
_entity_poly.entity_id
_entity_poly.type
_entity_poly.pdbx_seq_one_letter_code
_entity_poly.pdbx_strand_id
1 'polypeptide(L)' 'MIVVTGGTGFVGREICRVLTSEGLSVRVLARTAPSQLPTGVEFFPADITRPESLRTAFRGA' A
#
# COMPACT_ATOMS: atom_id res chain seq x y z
N MET A 1 -10.54 2.02 4.01
CA MET A 1 -9.51 1.34 3.16
C MET A 1 -8.23 1.29 3.97
N ILE A 2 -7.45 0.21 3.93
CA ILE A 2 -6.23 0.12 4.75
C ILE A 2 -5.02 0.53 3.93
N VAL A 3 -4.24 1.48 4.45
CA VAL A 3 -3.00 1.93 3.80
C VAL A 3 -1.80 1.31 4.50
N VAL A 4 -0.98 0.59 3.73
CA VAL A 4 0.21 -0.10 4.22
C VAL A 4 1.47 0.58 3.67
N THR A 5 2.17 1.29 4.55
CA THR A 5 3.51 1.82 4.24
C THR A 5 4.52 0.67 4.21
N GLY A 6 5.36 0.60 3.18
CA GLY A 6 6.30 -0.51 3.05
C GLY A 6 5.63 -1.84 2.68
N GLY A 7 4.40 -1.80 2.14
CA GLY A 7 3.66 -2.98 1.67
C GLY A 7 4.34 -3.75 0.54
N THR A 8 5.38 -3.17 -0.09
CA THR A 8 6.23 -3.85 -1.08
C THR A 8 7.40 -4.62 -0.45
N GLY A 9 7.61 -4.48 0.87
CA GLY A 9 8.70 -5.13 1.61
C GLY A 9 8.37 -6.54 2.10
N PHE A 10 9.32 -7.14 2.85
CA PHE A 10 9.23 -8.53 3.30
C PHE A 10 7.97 -8.83 4.12
N VAL A 11 7.71 -8.04 5.16
CA VAL A 11 6.55 -8.21 6.04
C VAL A 11 5.30 -7.58 5.44
N GLY A 12 5.45 -6.39 4.84
CA GLY A 12 4.33 -5.63 4.30
C GLY A 12 3.52 -6.39 3.24
N ARG A 13 4.17 -7.19 2.40
CA ARG A 13 3.47 -8.00 1.39
C ARG A 13 2.60 -9.10 1.99
N GLU A 14 3.04 -9.71 3.09
CA GLU A 14 2.25 -10.74 3.77
C GLU A 14 1.06 -10.12 4.50
N ILE A 15 1.25 -8.94 5.11
CA ILE A 15 0.15 -8.16 5.67
C ILE A 15 -0.88 -7.86 4.56
N CYS A 16 -0.42 -7.38 3.40
CA CYS A 16 -1.32 -7.09 2.28
C CYS A 16 -2.07 -8.34 1.80
N ARG A 17 -1.40 -9.49 1.70
CA ARG A 17 -2.02 -10.76 1.31
C ARG A 17 -3.11 -11.20 2.29
N VAL A 18 -2.86 -11.08 3.59
CA VAL A 18 -3.84 -11.43 4.62
C VAL A 18 -5.05 -10.50 4.54
N LEU A 19 -4.82 -9.19 4.53
CA LEU A 19 -5.89 -8.20 4.46
C LEU A 19 -6.77 -8.36 3.20
N THR A 20 -6.16 -8.58 2.03
CA THR A 20 -6.96 -8.81 0.81
C THR A 20 -7.69 -10.15 0.83
N SER A 21 -7.14 -11.19 1.46
CA SER A 21 -7.83 -12.47 1.62
C SER A 21 -9.08 -12.38 2.52
N GLU A 22 -9.12 -11.39 3.42
CA GLU A 22 -10.29 -11.07 4.24
C GLU A 22 -11.30 -10.16 3.51
N GLY A 23 -11.07 -9.84 2.23
CA GLY A 23 -11.94 -8.98 1.43
C GLY A 23 -11.78 -7.49 1.70
N LEU A 24 -10.73 -7.08 2.44
CA LEU A 24 -10.47 -5.69 2.75
C LEU A 24 -9.77 -4.99 1.58
N SER A 25 -10.16 -3.74 1.32
CA SER A 25 -9.47 -2.89 0.33
C SER A 25 -8.14 -2.39 0.88
N VAL A 26 -7.05 -2.70 0.19
CA VAL A 26 -5.68 -2.37 0.62
C VAL A 26 -5.01 -1.47 -0.42
N ARG A 27 -4.33 -0.42 0.06
CA ARG A 27 -3.44 0.43 -0.72
C ARG A 27 -2.03 0.36 -0.16
N VAL A 28 -1.03 0.21 -1.03
CA VAL A 28 0.38 0.18 -0.66
C VAL A 28 1.09 1.44 -1.12
N LEU A 29 1.87 2.03 -0.20
CA LEU A 29 2.71 3.18 -0.49
C LEU A 29 4.17 2.74 -0.66
N ALA A 30 4.76 3.07 -1.81
CA ALA A 30 6.21 3.07 -2.00
C ALA A 30 6.63 4.08 -3.06
N ARG A 31 7.93 4.39 -3.12
CA ARG A 31 8.50 5.34 -4.09
C ARG A 31 8.51 4.80 -5.52
N THR A 32 8.72 3.49 -5.68
CA THR A 32 8.80 2.81 -6.97
C THR A 32 7.81 1.65 -6.99
N ALA A 33 7.11 1.48 -8.11
CA ALA A 33 6.23 0.34 -8.30
C ALA A 33 7.04 -0.97 -8.24
N PRO A 34 6.58 -1.99 -7.49
CA PRO A 34 7.20 -3.30 -7.53
C PRO A 34 6.87 -4.01 -8.84
N SER A 35 7.67 -5.02 -9.21
CA SER A 35 7.38 -5.87 -10.38
C SER A 35 6.12 -6.70 -10.22
N GLN A 36 5.74 -7.01 -8.98
CA GLN A 36 4.55 -7.76 -8.63
C GLN A 36 3.90 -7.18 -7.38
N LEU A 37 2.57 -7.11 -7.39
CA LEU A 37 1.72 -6.80 -6.25
C LEU A 37 0.74 -7.94 -6.02
N PRO A 38 0.37 -8.24 -4.76
CA PRO A 38 -0.72 -9.16 -4.50
C PRO A 38 -2.02 -8.70 -5.17
N THR A 39 -2.82 -9.64 -5.66
CA THR A 39 -4.13 -9.35 -6.24
C THR A 39 -5.01 -8.61 -5.24
N GLY A 40 -5.74 -7.60 -5.71
CA GLY A 40 -6.64 -6.78 -4.87
C GLY A 40 -5.94 -5.66 -4.09
N VAL A 41 -4.63 -5.48 -4.27
CA VAL A 41 -3.87 -4.36 -3.70
C VAL A 41 -3.75 -3.23 -4.72
N GLU A 42 -4.11 -2.02 -4.32
CA GLU A 42 -3.84 -0.79 -5.07
C GLU A 42 -2.42 -0.30 -4.77
N PHE A 43 -1.65 0.05 -5.79
CA PHE A 43 -0.37 0.73 -5.60
C PHE A 43 -0.55 2.24 -5.73
N PHE A 44 0.03 2.99 -4.78
CA PHE A 44 0.06 4.44 -4.84
C PHE A 44 1.49 4.96 -4.62
N PRO A 45 2.08 5.69 -5.58
CA PRO A 45 3.42 6.23 -5.43
C PRO A 45 3.44 7.35 -4.38
N ALA A 46 4.20 7.15 -3.31
CA ALA A 46 4.37 8.16 -2.25
C ALA A 46 5.70 7.98 -1.52
N ASP A 47 6.20 9.08 -0.96
CA ASP A 47 7.36 9.09 -0.10
C ASP A 47 6.93 9.50 1.30
N ILE A 48 7.05 8.59 2.27
CA ILE A 48 6.63 8.82 3.66
C ILE A 48 7.40 9.95 4.34
N THR A 49 8.56 10.34 3.80
CA THR A 49 9.36 11.48 4.28
C THR A 49 8.88 12.83 3.72
N ARG A 50 7.93 12.81 2.78
CA ARG A 50 7.36 13.97 2.10
C ARG A 50 5.86 14.09 2.42
N PRO A 51 5.48 14.88 3.46
CA PRO A 51 4.10 14.99 3.94
C PRO A 51 3.07 15.36 2.86
N GLU A 52 3.47 16.16 1.87
CA GLU A 52 2.64 16.55 0.73
C GLU A 52 2.20 15.36 -0.13
N SER A 53 3.02 14.31 -0.23
CA SER A 53 2.70 13.09 -0.98
C SER A 53 1.66 12.21 -0.26
N LEU A 54 1.57 12.35 1.07
CA LEU A 54 0.72 11.51 1.92
C LEU A 54 -0.74 11.96 1.94
N ARG A 55 -1.03 13.24 1.74
CA ARG A 55 -2.40 13.77 1.75
C ARG A 55 -3.29 13.07 0.74
N THR A 56 -2.79 12.85 -0.48
CA THR A 56 -3.53 12.14 -1.53
C THR A 56 -3.54 10.65 -1.28
N ALA A 57 -2.41 10.09 -0.81
CA ALA A 57 -2.26 8.67 -0.51
C ALA A 57 -3.27 8.16 0.53
N PHE A 58 -3.57 8.96 1.55
CA PHE A 58 -4.53 8.62 2.61
C PHE A 58 -5.99 9.00 2.31
N ARG A 59 -6.29 9.58 1.14
CA ARG A 59 -7.67 9.96 0.81
C ARG A 59 -8.55 8.71 0.70
N GLY A 60 -9.63 8.68 1.49
CA GLY A 60 -10.60 7.57 1.54
C GLY A 60 -10.15 6.35 2.35
N ALA A 61 -8.99 6.44 3.01
CA ALA A 61 -8.52 5.43 3.95
C ALA A 61 -9.41 5.42 5.19
#